data_AF-A0A955M9X9-F1
#
_entry.id   AF-A0A955M9X9-F1
#
_cell.length_a   1.000
_cell.length_b   1.000
_cell.length_c   1.000
_cell.angle_alpha   90.00
_cell.angle_beta   90.00
_cell.angle_gamma   90.00
#
_symmetry.space_group_name_H-M   'P 1'
#
loop_
_entity.id
_entity.type
_entity.pdbx_description
1 polymer ?
#
loop_
_entity_poly.entity_id
_entity_poly.type
_entity_poly.pdbx_seq_one_letter_code
_entity_poly.pdbx_strand_id
1 'polypeptide(L)'
;MKRLLWILTVAVIWTGVLPAHAEPGTSLMPAQPPQQFTHPKLQMSVIQAEYELPAGDWRLTDRDALKGLRHIQWTVPPEARRVRGDRFAQVQGEQVQGHISGFYWMLHQHALRHADYRLTLADFSGDRQAPQQLVKSVAAELGLTPPPLASAEAALEWLNTSAAPYRVCAKFMDQSQFTYPDYAVLNEVRQKFRITKLDELTDQHFAELTGTPLGYRFTRAILKKRYKLNFMATEPERLLGPAEIAELDEHQRRAFYRRAYDPVNGHYQEEKTPQYFLVPGVELVRGQKDQDRRPLVLELFPFVDDGKHWVLFSDGTSERVAVDPELVRQYTLTVTPLRQPEEDPEQTYYFAAQVIAPAARGPWTMTVRNTVTGEQRTLVLSREDVRNGDAAVFERWSAQRAQQWAGRLTVAPSTVYMTWLSRYPAVYEGKEPRNISPVTAADRRGRTTSVLNMLGGRAAIEETLQLTNLTVN
;
A
#
# COMPACT_ATOMS: atom_id res chain seq x y z
N MET A 1 60.90 -3.63 29.99
CA MET A 1 60.84 -5.03 30.45
C MET A 1 59.40 -5.38 30.85
N LYS A 2 58.81 -6.40 30.20
CA LYS A 2 57.64 -7.23 30.60
C LYS A 2 56.31 -6.50 30.93
N ARG A 3 55.35 -6.44 29.99
CA ARG A 3 54.24 -7.39 29.72
C ARG A 3 53.10 -7.36 30.77
N LEU A 4 51.91 -6.92 30.36
CA LEU A 4 50.55 -7.44 30.65
C LEU A 4 49.55 -6.43 30.03
N LEU A 5 49.16 -6.53 28.76
CA LEU A 5 48.12 -7.40 28.18
C LEU A 5 46.77 -7.33 28.94
N TRP A 6 45.93 -6.35 28.57
CA TRP A 6 44.48 -6.43 28.75
C TRP A 6 43.82 -6.31 27.38
N ILE A 7 43.26 -7.44 26.95
CA ILE A 7 42.41 -7.63 25.78
C ILE A 7 40.98 -7.33 26.25
N LEU A 8 40.29 -6.39 25.61
CA LEU A 8 38.86 -6.16 25.82
C LEU A 8 38.16 -6.05 24.46
N THR A 9 37.80 -7.24 23.98
CA THR A 9 36.56 -7.60 23.28
C THR A 9 35.85 -6.50 22.49
N VAL A 10 36.22 -6.34 21.22
CA VAL A 10 35.36 -5.74 20.21
C VAL A 10 34.32 -6.79 19.83
N ALA A 11 33.11 -6.67 20.37
CA ALA A 11 31.95 -7.41 19.88
C ALA A 11 31.56 -6.82 18.52
N VAL A 12 32.10 -7.40 17.45
CA VAL A 12 31.57 -7.20 16.09
C VAL A 12 30.23 -7.91 16.04
N ILE A 13 29.14 -7.15 16.20
CA ILE A 13 27.80 -7.61 15.87
C ILE A 13 27.75 -7.71 14.34
N TRP A 14 28.14 -8.88 13.84
CA TRP A 14 27.97 -9.28 12.45
C TRP A 14 26.49 -9.65 12.31
N THR A 15 25.64 -8.70 11.94
CA THR A 15 24.31 -9.00 11.40
C THR A 15 24.51 -9.65 10.03
N GLY A 16 24.85 -10.93 10.07
CA GLY A 16 24.88 -11.81 8.92
C GLY A 16 23.46 -11.99 8.41
N VAL A 17 23.01 -11.09 7.55
CA VAL A 17 22.13 -11.49 6.45
C VAL A 17 23.03 -12.32 5.54
N LEU A 18 23.23 -13.59 5.91
CA LEU A 18 23.78 -14.56 4.99
C LEU A 18 22.82 -14.56 3.80
N PRO A 19 23.26 -14.18 2.58
CA PRO A 19 22.44 -14.43 1.41
C PRO A 19 22.19 -15.93 1.43
N ALA A 20 20.93 -16.34 1.52
CA ALA A 20 20.57 -17.73 1.34
C ALA A 20 21.29 -18.18 0.07
N HIS A 21 22.27 -19.08 0.22
CA HIS A 21 22.96 -19.67 -0.90
C HIS A 21 21.88 -20.44 -1.66
N ALA A 22 21.30 -19.80 -2.67
CA ALA A 22 20.46 -20.46 -3.62
C ALA A 22 21.32 -21.57 -4.21
N GLU A 23 20.98 -22.83 -3.91
CA GLU A 23 21.51 -23.93 -4.69
C GLU A 23 21.29 -23.58 -6.17
N PRO A 24 22.29 -23.82 -7.04
CA PRO A 24 22.17 -23.50 -8.46
C PRO A 24 20.93 -24.18 -9.02
N GLY A 25 19.84 -23.41 -9.11
CA GLY A 25 18.53 -23.94 -9.46
C GLY A 25 18.59 -24.61 -10.81
N THR A 26 17.90 -25.74 -10.96
CA THR A 26 17.75 -26.43 -12.24
C THR A 26 17.35 -25.43 -13.30
N SER A 27 18.20 -25.26 -14.31
CA SER A 27 17.91 -24.37 -15.43
C SER A 27 16.76 -24.96 -16.24
N LEU A 28 15.69 -24.17 -16.41
CA LEU A 28 14.51 -24.59 -17.14
C LEU A 28 14.61 -24.12 -18.59
N MET A 29 14.37 -25.06 -19.51
CA MET A 29 14.26 -24.79 -20.94
C MET A 29 12.79 -24.48 -21.30
N PRO A 30 12.54 -23.79 -22.42
CA PRO A 30 11.20 -23.58 -22.92
C PRO A 30 10.46 -24.90 -23.14
N ALA A 31 9.18 -24.95 -22.81
CA ALA A 31 8.29 -26.11 -23.02
C ALA A 31 8.10 -26.42 -24.52
N GLN A 32 8.24 -25.41 -25.37
CA GLN A 32 8.21 -25.51 -26.82
C GLN A 32 9.36 -24.71 -27.44
N PRO A 33 9.85 -25.09 -28.65
CA PRO A 33 10.85 -24.29 -29.35
C PRO A 33 10.41 -22.83 -29.49
N PRO A 34 11.23 -21.86 -29.05
CA PRO A 34 10.89 -20.44 -29.15
C PRO A 34 10.58 -20.03 -30.60
N GLN A 35 9.67 -19.08 -30.75
CA GLN A 35 9.26 -18.57 -32.06
C GLN A 35 9.64 -17.10 -32.20
N GLN A 36 10.12 -16.71 -33.38
CA GLN A 36 10.36 -15.31 -33.72
C GLN A 36 9.63 -14.93 -35.00
N PHE A 37 8.97 -13.79 -34.97
CA PHE A 37 8.34 -13.19 -36.15
C PHE A 37 8.81 -11.75 -36.36
N THR A 38 9.12 -11.39 -37.60
CA THR A 38 9.48 -10.02 -37.99
C THR A 38 8.33 -9.40 -38.77
N HIS A 39 7.74 -8.34 -38.22
CA HIS A 39 6.63 -7.65 -38.86
C HIS A 39 7.11 -6.93 -40.13
N PRO A 40 6.55 -7.23 -41.32
CA PRO A 40 7.11 -6.77 -42.59
C PRO A 40 7.06 -5.26 -42.78
N LYS A 41 6.04 -4.58 -42.24
CA LYS A 41 5.93 -3.11 -42.36
C LYS A 41 6.67 -2.35 -41.28
N LEU A 42 6.80 -2.93 -40.09
CA LEU A 42 7.38 -2.26 -38.92
C LEU A 42 8.86 -2.59 -38.75
N GLN A 43 9.35 -3.60 -39.49
CA GLN A 43 10.71 -4.14 -39.37
C GLN A 43 11.06 -4.49 -37.91
N MET A 44 10.05 -4.94 -37.16
CA MET A 44 10.15 -5.23 -35.74
C MET A 44 10.05 -6.73 -35.52
N SER A 45 11.11 -7.30 -34.94
CA SER A 45 11.15 -8.71 -34.56
C SER A 45 10.66 -8.90 -33.14
N VAL A 46 9.78 -9.87 -32.94
CA VAL A 46 9.27 -10.29 -31.63
C VAL A 46 9.61 -11.76 -31.45
N ILE A 47 10.18 -12.09 -30.29
CA ILE A 47 10.43 -13.46 -29.85
C ILE A 47 9.41 -13.84 -28.78
N GLN A 48 8.93 -15.08 -28.82
CA GLN A 48 8.03 -15.67 -27.83
C GLN A 48 8.55 -17.05 -27.41
N ALA A 49 8.41 -17.37 -26.12
CA ALA A 49 8.69 -18.69 -25.55
C ALA A 49 7.63 -19.04 -24.49
N GLU A 50 7.42 -20.34 -24.30
CA GLU A 50 6.56 -20.91 -23.27
C GLU A 50 7.43 -21.62 -22.23
N TYR A 51 7.14 -21.46 -20.95
CA TYR A 51 7.80 -22.17 -19.86
C TYR A 51 6.76 -22.81 -18.97
N GLU A 52 6.94 -24.08 -18.62
CA GLU A 52 6.17 -24.70 -17.54
C GLU A 52 6.84 -24.39 -16.20
N LEU A 53 6.06 -23.88 -15.26
CA LEU A 53 6.49 -23.63 -13.89
C LEU A 53 5.43 -24.19 -12.94
N PRO A 54 5.80 -24.61 -11.72
CA PRO A 54 4.82 -24.86 -10.67
C PRO A 54 3.89 -23.64 -10.54
N ALA A 55 2.60 -23.85 -10.24
CA ALA A 55 1.72 -22.70 -10.16
C ALA A 55 2.18 -21.70 -9.09
N GLY A 56 1.86 -20.43 -9.35
CA GLY A 56 2.25 -19.34 -8.47
C GLY A 56 2.22 -17.99 -9.17
N ASP A 57 2.93 -17.02 -8.60
CA ASP A 57 3.15 -15.73 -9.24
C ASP A 57 4.65 -15.52 -9.44
N TRP A 58 5.13 -16.14 -10.50
CA TRP A 58 6.49 -15.95 -10.97
C TRP A 58 6.64 -14.56 -11.59
N ARG A 59 7.63 -13.81 -11.12
CA ARG A 59 8.00 -12.50 -11.64
C ARG A 59 9.44 -12.51 -12.11
N LEU A 60 9.67 -11.93 -13.28
CA LEU A 60 11.01 -11.66 -13.77
C LEU A 60 11.72 -10.66 -12.84
N THR A 61 12.87 -11.06 -12.28
CA THR A 61 13.64 -10.28 -11.31
C THR A 61 14.87 -9.61 -11.91
N ASP A 62 15.51 -10.23 -12.90
CA ASP A 62 16.68 -9.69 -13.58
C ASP A 62 16.36 -9.37 -15.05
N ARG A 63 16.16 -8.08 -15.35
CA ARG A 63 15.94 -7.59 -16.71
C ARG A 63 17.24 -7.18 -17.40
N ASP A 64 18.29 -6.91 -16.64
CA ASP A 64 19.55 -6.40 -17.18
C ASP A 64 20.35 -7.49 -17.88
N ALA A 65 20.14 -8.75 -17.48
CA ALA A 65 20.63 -9.94 -18.19
C ALA A 65 20.03 -10.11 -19.61
N LEU A 66 18.96 -9.40 -19.95
CA LEU A 66 18.23 -9.53 -21.23
C LEU A 66 18.67 -8.49 -22.28
N LYS A 67 19.98 -8.25 -22.39
CA LYS A 67 20.54 -7.32 -23.38
C LYS A 67 20.09 -7.68 -24.80
N GLY A 68 19.70 -6.65 -25.56
CA GLY A 68 19.15 -6.81 -26.90
C GLY A 68 17.67 -7.19 -26.95
N LEU A 69 16.99 -7.31 -25.81
CA LEU A 69 15.53 -7.43 -25.74
C LEU A 69 14.92 -6.16 -25.12
N ARG A 70 13.74 -5.75 -25.60
CA ARG A 70 12.93 -4.67 -25.03
C ARG A 70 11.47 -5.06 -24.95
N HIS A 71 10.72 -4.28 -24.16
CA HIS A 71 9.29 -4.48 -23.96
C HIS A 71 8.96 -5.93 -23.59
N ILE A 72 9.77 -6.46 -22.66
CA ILE A 72 9.64 -7.82 -22.17
C ILE A 72 8.34 -7.96 -21.42
N GLN A 73 7.60 -9.00 -21.77
CA GLN A 73 6.35 -9.41 -21.20
C GLN A 73 6.52 -10.79 -20.61
N TRP A 74 6.02 -10.94 -19.39
CA TRP A 74 5.95 -12.19 -18.67
C TRP A 74 4.51 -12.33 -18.20
N THR A 75 3.75 -13.23 -18.81
CA THR A 75 2.32 -13.34 -18.55
C THR A 75 1.83 -14.78 -18.54
N VAL A 76 0.75 -15.05 -17.83
CA VAL A 76 0.03 -16.32 -17.93
C VAL A 76 -1.00 -16.20 -19.06
N PRO A 77 -1.09 -17.19 -19.98
CA PRO A 77 -2.12 -17.31 -21.01
C PRO A 77 -3.53 -17.04 -20.48
N PRO A 78 -4.41 -16.33 -21.18
CA PRO A 78 -5.82 -16.20 -20.79
C PRO A 78 -6.53 -17.55 -20.55
N GLU A 79 -6.18 -18.58 -21.31
CA GLU A 79 -6.67 -19.95 -21.21
C GLU A 79 -6.19 -20.64 -19.93
N ALA A 80 -4.89 -20.50 -19.60
CA ALA A 80 -4.33 -20.93 -18.31
C ALA A 80 -4.82 -20.07 -17.14
N ARG A 81 -5.37 -18.88 -17.40
CA ARG A 81 -6.05 -18.07 -16.37
C ARG A 81 -7.39 -18.67 -15.90
N ARG A 82 -7.98 -19.64 -16.60
CA ARG A 82 -9.21 -20.32 -16.13
C ARG A 82 -8.94 -21.32 -15.00
N VAL A 83 -7.80 -22.00 -15.02
CA VAL A 83 -7.29 -22.77 -13.87
C VAL A 83 -6.95 -21.82 -12.72
N ARG A 84 -6.45 -20.63 -13.07
CA ARG A 84 -6.23 -19.46 -12.20
C ARG A 84 -7.53 -18.81 -11.66
N GLY A 85 -8.55 -19.60 -11.31
CA GLY A 85 -9.44 -19.25 -10.20
C GLY A 85 -8.65 -18.91 -8.92
N ASP A 86 -7.38 -19.30 -8.86
CA ASP A 86 -6.37 -18.98 -7.83
C ASP A 86 -5.80 -17.57 -7.91
N ARG A 87 -6.11 -16.81 -8.98
CA ARG A 87 -5.93 -15.36 -8.95
C ARG A 87 -6.77 -14.74 -7.82
N PHE A 88 -7.86 -15.39 -7.42
CA PHE A 88 -8.65 -15.00 -6.27
C PHE A 88 -7.90 -15.23 -4.95
N ALA A 89 -7.01 -16.23 -4.85
CA ALA A 89 -6.25 -16.54 -3.63
C ALA A 89 -5.19 -15.49 -3.29
N GLN A 90 -4.40 -15.10 -4.27
CA GLN A 90 -3.27 -14.19 -4.07
C GLN A 90 -3.67 -12.72 -4.16
N VAL A 91 -4.63 -12.39 -5.03
CA VAL A 91 -5.31 -11.09 -4.95
C VAL A 91 -6.06 -11.01 -3.62
N GLN A 92 -6.62 -12.10 -3.08
CA GLN A 92 -7.10 -12.10 -1.69
C GLN A 92 -5.96 -11.99 -0.69
N GLY A 93 -4.79 -12.60 -0.85
CA GLY A 93 -3.68 -12.42 0.09
C GLY A 93 -3.27 -10.94 0.21
N GLU A 94 -3.08 -10.26 -0.92
CA GLU A 94 -2.74 -8.83 -0.96
C GLU A 94 -3.92 -7.92 -0.59
N GLN A 95 -5.16 -8.27 -1.00
CA GLN A 95 -6.37 -7.54 -0.57
C GLN A 95 -6.66 -7.74 0.91
N VAL A 96 -6.45 -8.93 1.46
CA VAL A 96 -6.58 -9.25 2.88
C VAL A 96 -5.51 -8.50 3.61
N GLN A 97 -4.24 -8.52 3.20
CA GLN A 97 -3.20 -7.68 3.82
C GLN A 97 -3.60 -6.19 3.80
N GLY A 98 -4.10 -5.69 2.66
CA GLY A 98 -4.58 -4.31 2.53
C GLY A 98 -5.78 -4.00 3.43
N HIS A 99 -6.76 -4.90 3.50
CA HIS A 99 -7.94 -4.79 4.37
C HIS A 99 -7.55 -4.86 5.85
N ILE A 100 -6.74 -5.84 6.24
CA ILE A 100 -6.24 -6.03 7.60
C ILE A 100 -5.42 -4.83 8.05
N SER A 101 -4.53 -4.32 7.20
CA SER A 101 -3.76 -3.10 7.47
C SER A 101 -4.68 -1.87 7.60
N GLY A 102 -5.78 -1.85 6.83
CA GLY A 102 -6.84 -0.86 6.96
C GLY A 102 -7.53 -0.87 8.34
N PHE A 103 -7.65 -2.03 8.99
CA PHE A 103 -8.19 -2.10 10.36
C PHE A 103 -7.32 -1.35 11.35
N TYR A 104 -6.00 -1.34 11.21
CA TYR A 104 -5.16 -0.59 12.15
C TYR A 104 -5.55 0.89 12.18
N TRP A 105 -5.68 1.50 11.01
CA TRP A 105 -6.09 2.90 10.93
C TRP A 105 -7.49 3.10 11.50
N MET A 106 -8.40 2.19 11.23
CA MET A 106 -9.77 2.22 11.73
C MET A 106 -9.85 2.12 13.27
N LEU A 107 -9.17 1.13 13.86
CA LEU A 107 -9.09 0.90 15.29
C LEU A 107 -8.35 2.03 15.99
N HIS A 108 -7.30 2.56 15.37
CA HIS A 108 -6.61 3.75 15.84
C HIS A 108 -7.54 4.97 15.82
N GLN A 109 -8.35 5.18 14.79
CA GLN A 109 -9.34 6.27 14.79
C GLN A 109 -10.41 6.06 15.87
N HIS A 110 -10.88 4.84 16.09
CA HIS A 110 -11.78 4.52 17.19
C HIS A 110 -11.14 4.88 18.53
N ALA A 111 -9.94 4.38 18.80
CA ALA A 111 -9.24 4.66 20.05
C ALA A 111 -8.91 6.17 20.21
N LEU A 112 -8.63 6.90 19.11
CA LEU A 112 -8.54 8.36 19.11
C LEU A 112 -9.86 9.09 19.43
N ARG A 113 -11.02 8.47 19.20
CA ARG A 113 -12.32 9.04 19.55
C ARG A 113 -12.75 8.70 20.98
N HIS A 114 -12.20 7.65 21.57
CA HIS A 114 -12.62 7.12 22.87
C HIS A 114 -11.58 7.27 23.98
N ALA A 115 -10.33 7.60 23.67
CA ALA A 115 -9.34 7.87 24.72
C ALA A 115 -9.68 9.14 25.51
N ASP A 116 -9.44 9.11 26.81
CA ASP A 116 -9.57 10.26 27.72
C ASP A 116 -8.38 11.20 27.47
N TYR A 117 -8.53 12.07 26.49
CA TYR A 117 -7.50 13.03 26.15
C TYR A 117 -7.52 14.23 27.10
N ARG A 118 -6.53 14.29 27.99
CA ARG A 118 -6.26 15.45 28.84
C ARG A 118 -4.81 15.87 28.71
N LEU A 119 -4.56 17.18 28.75
CA LEU A 119 -3.20 17.69 28.84
C LEU A 119 -2.64 17.26 30.19
N THR A 120 -1.46 16.66 30.18
CA THR A 120 -0.74 16.21 31.37
C THR A 120 0.60 16.92 31.47
N LEU A 121 1.31 16.77 32.60
CA LEU A 121 2.67 17.27 32.73
C LEU A 121 3.67 16.60 31.76
N ALA A 122 3.40 15.37 31.33
CA ALA A 122 4.24 14.65 30.38
C ALA A 122 4.29 15.38 29.01
N ASP A 123 3.19 16.02 28.62
CA ASP A 123 3.11 16.84 27.41
C ASP A 123 4.04 18.07 27.43
N PHE A 124 4.46 18.49 28.62
CA PHE A 124 5.35 19.64 28.85
C PHE A 124 6.78 19.21 29.22
N SER A 125 7.21 18.01 28.80
CA SER A 125 8.53 17.44 29.14
C SER A 125 8.78 17.37 30.67
N GLY A 126 7.72 17.34 31.48
CA GLY A 126 7.80 17.39 32.94
C GLY A 126 8.05 18.78 33.55
N ASP A 127 8.12 19.85 32.75
CA ASP A 127 8.27 21.22 33.26
C ASP A 127 6.97 21.69 33.92
N ARG A 128 6.99 21.79 35.25
CA ARG A 128 5.84 22.24 36.05
C ARG A 128 5.48 23.72 35.83
N GLN A 129 6.38 24.53 35.30
CA GLN A 129 6.10 25.94 35.01
C GLN A 129 5.50 26.16 33.63
N ALA A 130 5.77 25.27 32.68
CA ALA A 130 5.33 25.42 31.29
C ALA A 130 3.79 25.50 31.12
N PRO A 131 2.95 24.71 31.83
CA PRO A 131 1.50 24.89 31.79
C PRO A 131 1.05 26.28 32.22
N GLN A 132 1.63 26.82 33.29
CA GLN A 132 1.29 28.15 33.81
C GLN A 132 1.73 29.27 32.86
N GLN A 133 2.91 29.13 32.26
CA GLN A 133 3.40 30.06 31.23
C GLN A 133 2.48 30.04 30.01
N LEU A 134 2.04 28.85 29.58
CA LEU A 134 1.11 28.70 28.48
C LEU A 134 -0.23 29.39 28.76
N VAL A 135 -0.80 29.21 29.97
CA VAL A 135 -2.04 29.92 30.34
C VAL A 135 -1.86 31.43 30.28
N LYS A 136 -0.74 31.97 30.77
CA LYS A 136 -0.44 33.40 30.69
C LYS A 136 -0.35 33.88 29.23
N SER A 137 0.30 33.12 28.35
CA SER A 137 0.40 33.44 26.92
C SER A 137 -0.97 33.41 26.22
N VAL A 138 -1.77 32.36 26.47
CA VAL A 138 -3.13 32.22 25.91
C VAL A 138 -4.03 33.35 26.38
N ALA A 139 -4.00 33.68 27.68
CA ALA A 139 -4.79 34.77 28.24
C ALA A 139 -4.38 36.13 27.66
N ALA A 140 -3.08 36.40 27.57
CA ALA A 140 -2.55 37.64 26.99
C ALA A 140 -2.97 37.83 25.52
N GLU A 141 -2.93 36.78 24.70
CA GLU A 141 -3.32 36.85 23.28
C GLU A 141 -4.81 37.12 23.06
N LEU A 142 -5.64 36.79 24.04
CA LEU A 142 -7.08 37.07 24.06
C LEU A 142 -7.44 38.37 24.78
N GLY A 143 -6.46 39.07 25.37
CA GLY A 143 -6.73 40.23 26.23
C GLY A 143 -7.50 39.87 27.51
N LEU A 144 -7.37 38.64 27.99
CA LEU A 144 -7.97 38.15 29.23
C LEU A 144 -6.98 38.28 30.38
N THR A 145 -7.50 38.58 31.58
CA THR A 145 -6.72 38.43 32.81
C THR A 145 -6.54 36.92 33.08
N PRO A 146 -5.30 36.40 33.15
CA PRO A 146 -5.11 34.99 33.46
C PRO A 146 -5.64 34.68 34.87
N PRO A 147 -6.29 33.52 35.07
CA PRO A 147 -6.71 33.12 36.41
C PRO A 147 -5.48 33.01 37.35
N PRO A 148 -5.64 33.26 38.65
CA PRO A 148 -4.60 33.01 39.64
C PRO A 148 -4.43 31.50 39.82
N LEU A 149 -3.50 30.90 39.07
CA LEU A 149 -3.25 29.46 39.10
C LEU A 149 -2.18 29.13 40.14
N ALA A 150 -2.58 28.45 41.22
CA ALA A 150 -1.70 28.11 42.33
C ALA A 150 -0.71 26.97 42.02
N SER A 151 -0.95 26.16 40.99
CA SER A 151 -0.12 25.01 40.63
C SER A 151 -0.14 24.70 39.13
N ALA A 152 0.66 23.72 38.71
CA ALA A 152 0.68 23.23 37.33
C ALA A 152 -0.59 22.45 36.99
N GLU A 153 -1.12 21.69 37.94
CA GLU A 153 -2.37 20.94 37.83
C GLU A 153 -3.56 21.87 37.65
N ALA A 154 -3.61 22.99 38.39
CA ALA A 154 -4.63 24.02 38.18
C ALA A 154 -4.54 24.64 36.78
N ALA A 155 -3.33 24.82 36.25
CA ALA A 155 -3.12 25.32 34.89
C ALA A 155 -3.56 24.31 33.82
N LEU A 156 -3.24 23.02 34.00
CA LEU A 156 -3.69 21.94 33.12
C LEU A 156 -5.21 21.81 33.15
N GLU A 157 -5.83 21.87 34.32
CA GLU A 157 -7.29 21.83 34.47
C GLU A 157 -7.94 23.00 33.73
N TRP A 158 -7.39 24.21 33.85
CA TRP A 158 -7.89 25.35 33.10
C TRP A 158 -7.71 25.18 31.58
N LEU A 159 -6.56 24.68 31.12
CA LEU A 159 -6.33 24.43 29.69
C LEU A 159 -7.27 23.36 29.12
N ASN A 160 -7.65 22.36 29.93
CA ASN A 160 -8.54 21.27 29.51
C ASN A 160 -10.02 21.68 29.52
N THR A 161 -10.43 22.58 30.42
CA THR A 161 -11.84 22.97 30.61
C THR A 161 -12.21 24.33 30.05
N SER A 162 -11.25 25.16 29.66
CA SER A 162 -11.48 26.49 29.11
C SER A 162 -11.66 26.46 27.59
N ALA A 163 -12.56 27.31 27.08
CA ALA A 163 -12.67 27.59 25.64
C ALA A 163 -11.52 28.49 25.12
N ALA A 164 -10.72 29.10 26.00
CA ALA A 164 -9.70 30.08 25.64
C ALA A 164 -8.59 29.54 24.70
N PRO A 165 -8.03 28.33 24.89
CA PRO A 165 -7.06 27.77 23.93
C PRO A 165 -7.66 27.70 22.52
N TYR A 166 -8.92 27.32 22.39
CA TYR A 166 -9.61 27.20 21.10
C TYR A 166 -9.82 28.55 20.39
N ARG A 167 -10.08 29.62 21.15
CA ARG A 167 -10.21 30.98 20.61
C ARG A 167 -8.88 31.50 20.06
N VAL A 168 -7.79 31.27 20.79
CA VAL A 168 -6.43 31.56 20.30
C VAL A 168 -6.17 30.78 19.01
N CYS A 169 -6.54 29.51 19.00
CA CYS A 169 -6.38 28.63 17.86
C CYS A 169 -7.05 29.18 16.59
N ALA A 170 -8.31 29.61 16.65
CA ALA A 170 -9.03 30.15 15.49
C ALA A 170 -8.41 31.44 14.93
N LYS A 171 -7.77 32.26 15.78
CA LYS A 171 -7.17 33.55 15.38
C LYS A 171 -5.90 33.41 14.52
N PHE A 172 -5.19 32.27 14.58
CA PHE A 172 -3.84 32.12 14.01
C PHE A 172 -3.72 31.10 12.87
N MET A 173 -4.84 30.61 12.32
CA MET A 173 -4.81 29.59 11.27
C MET A 173 -4.68 30.17 9.86
N ASP A 174 -3.47 30.59 9.49
CA ASP A 174 -3.08 30.60 8.08
C ASP A 174 -2.80 29.15 7.63
N GLN A 175 -3.41 28.74 6.53
CA GLN A 175 -3.44 27.35 6.05
C GLN A 175 -2.07 26.86 5.56
N SER A 176 -1.09 27.74 5.39
CA SER A 176 0.20 27.44 4.75
C SER A 176 1.22 26.68 5.63
N GLN A 177 0.93 26.41 6.91
CA GLN A 177 1.97 25.98 7.88
C GLN A 177 1.71 24.64 8.62
N PHE A 178 0.63 23.92 8.33
CA PHE A 178 0.28 22.68 9.05
C PHE A 178 0.93 21.43 8.44
N THR A 179 1.21 20.42 9.26
CA THR A 179 1.66 19.11 8.77
C THR A 179 0.45 18.22 8.43
N TYR A 180 0.63 17.17 7.61
CA TYR A 180 -0.47 16.30 7.16
C TYR A 180 -1.37 15.73 8.30
N PRO A 181 -0.82 15.29 9.46
CA PRO A 181 -1.64 14.87 10.61
C PRO A 181 -2.53 16.00 11.17
N ASP A 182 -2.03 17.23 11.18
CA ASP A 182 -2.78 18.38 11.71
C ASP A 182 -3.96 18.71 10.78
N TYR A 183 -3.78 18.61 9.45
CA TYR A 183 -4.85 18.83 8.47
C TYR A 183 -6.04 17.89 8.64
N ALA A 184 -5.82 16.63 9.04
CA ALA A 184 -6.90 15.68 9.25
C ALA A 184 -7.84 16.14 10.38
N VAL A 185 -7.26 16.59 11.50
CA VAL A 185 -8.01 17.13 12.65
C VAL A 185 -8.77 18.40 12.25
N LEU A 186 -8.13 19.30 11.48
CA LEU A 186 -8.78 20.51 10.97
C LEU A 186 -9.99 20.19 10.06
N ASN A 187 -9.87 19.19 9.20
CA ASN A 187 -10.97 18.76 8.34
C ASN A 187 -12.09 18.10 9.13
N GLU A 188 -11.79 17.35 10.19
CA GLU A 188 -12.80 16.76 11.07
C GLU A 188 -13.61 17.85 11.79
N VAL A 189 -12.96 18.91 12.29
CA VAL A 189 -13.64 20.09 12.87
C VAL A 189 -14.52 20.77 11.83
N ARG A 190 -14.02 20.99 10.61
CA ARG A 190 -14.79 21.59 9.51
C ARG A 190 -16.02 20.76 9.16
N GLN A 191 -15.88 19.44 9.09
CA GLN A 191 -16.99 18.53 8.80
C GLN A 191 -18.01 18.52 9.93
N LYS A 192 -17.58 18.48 11.20
CA LYS A 192 -18.47 18.50 12.37
C LYS A 192 -19.36 19.75 12.38
N PHE A 193 -18.78 20.92 12.16
CA PHE A 193 -19.50 22.20 12.22
C PHE A 193 -20.00 22.71 10.87
N ARG A 194 -19.75 21.97 9.78
CA ARG A 194 -20.09 22.34 8.40
C ARG A 194 -19.55 23.72 7.99
N ILE A 195 -18.33 24.03 8.42
CA ILE A 195 -17.65 25.29 8.13
C ILE A 195 -16.57 25.09 7.08
N THR A 196 -16.34 26.11 6.25
CA THR A 196 -15.33 26.03 5.17
C THR A 196 -13.97 26.54 5.69
N LYS A 197 -14.02 27.57 6.52
CA LYS A 197 -12.85 28.16 7.18
C LYS A 197 -13.01 28.05 8.70
N LEU A 198 -11.89 28.07 9.41
CA LEU A 198 -11.90 27.85 10.86
C LEU A 198 -12.10 29.14 11.66
N ASP A 199 -11.98 30.30 11.02
CA ASP A 199 -12.40 31.60 11.56
C ASP A 199 -13.94 31.72 11.64
N GLU A 200 -14.68 30.79 11.03
CA GLU A 200 -16.14 30.62 11.20
C GLU A 200 -16.50 29.90 12.52
N LEU A 201 -15.51 29.49 13.35
CA LEU A 201 -15.78 28.90 14.66
C LEU A 201 -16.35 29.94 15.65
N THR A 202 -17.45 29.59 16.29
CA THR A 202 -18.13 30.43 17.30
C THR A 202 -17.84 29.94 18.71
N ASP A 203 -18.21 30.73 19.71
CA ASP A 203 -18.15 30.31 21.12
C ASP A 203 -18.94 29.04 21.41
N GLN A 204 -20.05 28.84 20.73
CA GLN A 204 -20.81 27.60 20.81
C GLN A 204 -20.00 26.41 20.25
N HIS A 205 -19.34 26.58 19.11
CA HIS A 205 -18.47 25.53 18.55
C HIS A 205 -17.32 25.18 19.50
N PHE A 206 -16.72 26.18 20.17
CA PHE A 206 -15.67 25.94 21.16
C PHE A 206 -16.17 25.22 22.41
N ALA A 207 -17.36 25.57 22.91
CA ALA A 207 -18.00 24.84 24.01
C ALA A 207 -18.25 23.37 23.64
N GLU A 208 -18.68 23.09 22.40
CA GLU A 208 -18.89 21.73 21.88
C GLU A 208 -17.60 20.94 21.57
N LEU A 209 -16.45 21.62 21.51
CA LEU A 209 -15.13 20.99 21.40
C LEU A 209 -14.49 20.76 22.78
N THR A 210 -14.77 21.62 23.76
CA THR A 210 -14.16 21.56 25.09
C THR A 210 -14.46 20.24 25.77
N GLY A 211 -13.43 19.59 26.32
CA GLY A 211 -13.55 18.27 26.95
C GLY A 211 -13.81 17.10 25.99
N THR A 212 -13.77 17.34 24.66
CA THR A 212 -13.90 16.26 23.67
C THR A 212 -12.53 15.83 23.12
N PRO A 213 -12.37 14.56 22.70
CA PRO A 213 -11.16 14.08 22.02
C PRO A 213 -10.80 14.88 20.76
N LEU A 214 -11.80 15.31 19.99
CA LEU A 214 -11.59 16.19 18.83
C LEU A 214 -11.06 17.55 19.25
N GLY A 215 -11.62 18.13 20.31
CA GLY A 215 -11.15 19.41 20.84
C GLY A 215 -9.73 19.33 21.38
N TYR A 216 -9.39 18.26 22.11
CA TYR A 216 -8.02 18.08 22.57
C TYR A 216 -7.03 17.97 21.41
N ARG A 217 -7.30 17.10 20.42
CA ARG A 217 -6.43 16.95 19.24
C ARG A 217 -6.26 18.27 18.49
N PHE A 218 -7.34 19.05 18.37
CA PHE A 218 -7.34 20.36 17.76
C PHE A 218 -6.45 21.35 18.54
N THR A 219 -6.62 21.42 19.87
CA THR A 219 -5.79 22.26 20.75
C THR A 219 -4.33 21.85 20.69
N ARG A 220 -4.00 20.56 20.79
CA ARG A 220 -2.62 20.04 20.74
C ARG A 220 -1.92 20.36 19.42
N ALA A 221 -2.57 20.12 18.27
CA ALA A 221 -1.99 20.41 16.95
C ALA A 221 -1.55 21.87 16.83
N ILE A 222 -2.36 22.79 17.37
CA ILE A 222 -2.12 24.22 17.27
C ILE A 222 -1.13 24.71 18.32
N LEU A 223 -1.25 24.25 19.57
CA LEU A 223 -0.30 24.53 20.64
C LEU A 223 1.12 24.08 20.26
N LYS A 224 1.25 22.90 19.63
CA LYS A 224 2.53 22.36 19.13
C LYS A 224 3.17 23.32 18.14
N LYS A 225 2.38 23.79 17.18
CA LYS A 225 2.87 24.66 16.12
C LYS A 225 3.18 26.07 16.61
N ARG A 226 2.28 26.66 17.40
CA ARG A 226 2.35 28.06 17.83
C ARG A 226 3.42 28.30 18.89
N TYR A 227 3.45 27.45 19.91
CA TYR A 227 4.34 27.62 21.05
C TYR A 227 5.59 26.75 20.95
N LYS A 228 5.81 26.08 19.81
CA LYS A 228 6.91 25.13 19.59
C LYS A 228 7.01 24.10 20.72
N LEU A 229 5.86 23.75 21.31
CA LEU A 229 5.82 22.73 22.34
C LEU A 229 6.26 21.43 21.68
N ASN A 230 7.42 20.94 22.10
CA ASN A 230 7.82 19.58 21.84
C ASN A 230 6.93 18.70 22.70
N PHE A 231 5.68 18.50 22.26
CA PHE A 231 4.93 17.30 22.63
C PHE A 231 5.82 16.16 22.15
N MET A 232 6.62 15.64 23.08
CA MET A 232 7.54 14.55 22.88
C MET A 232 6.79 13.50 22.07
N ALA A 233 7.27 13.20 20.86
CA ALA A 233 6.68 12.17 20.00
C ALA A 233 6.93 10.75 20.56
N THR A 234 7.20 10.62 21.86
CA THR A 234 8.00 9.52 22.41
C THR A 234 7.39 8.80 23.59
N GLU A 235 6.22 9.18 24.08
CA GLU A 235 5.37 8.14 24.63
C GLU A 235 4.52 7.65 23.47
N PRO A 236 4.69 6.39 23.02
CA PRO A 236 3.78 5.84 22.03
C PRO A 236 2.38 6.09 22.59
N GLU A 237 1.52 6.74 21.81
CA GLU A 237 0.12 6.91 22.20
C GLU A 237 -0.42 5.50 22.43
N ARG A 238 -0.42 5.06 23.69
CA ARG A 238 -0.95 3.76 24.11
C ARG A 238 -2.44 3.92 24.09
N LEU A 239 -3.00 3.71 22.91
CA LEU A 239 -4.42 3.80 22.70
C LEU A 239 -5.00 2.42 22.92
N LEU A 240 -5.91 2.28 23.87
CA LEU A 240 -6.64 1.03 24.01
C LEU A 240 -7.55 0.86 22.80
N GLY A 241 -7.33 -0.22 22.05
CA GLY A 241 -8.28 -0.64 21.02
C GLY A 241 -9.64 -1.00 21.64
N PRO A 242 -10.68 -1.17 20.81
CA PRO A 242 -11.98 -1.61 21.30
C PRO A 242 -11.85 -2.96 22.01
N ALA A 243 -12.64 -3.18 23.05
CA ALA A 243 -12.70 -4.47 23.73
C ALA A 243 -13.41 -5.52 22.87
N GLU A 244 -14.33 -5.10 22.00
CA GLU A 244 -15.07 -5.98 21.10
C GLU A 244 -15.52 -5.28 19.81
N ILE A 245 -15.84 -6.07 18.78
CA ILE A 245 -16.33 -5.54 17.48
C ILE A 245 -17.63 -4.73 17.65
N ALA A 246 -18.43 -5.00 18.69
CA ALA A 246 -19.69 -4.29 18.94
C ALA A 246 -19.51 -2.81 19.32
N GLU A 247 -18.32 -2.42 19.81
CA GLU A 247 -17.97 -1.03 20.12
C GLU A 247 -17.67 -0.20 18.85
N LEU A 248 -17.45 -0.85 17.72
CA LEU A 248 -17.20 -0.19 16.43
C LEU A 248 -18.50 0.38 15.85
N ASP A 249 -18.39 1.52 15.14
CA ASP A 249 -19.52 2.08 14.40
C ASP A 249 -19.97 1.15 13.25
N GLU A 250 -21.19 1.32 12.72
CA GLU A 250 -21.74 0.42 11.69
C GLU A 250 -20.88 0.36 10.42
N HIS A 251 -20.19 1.43 10.05
CA HIS A 251 -19.29 1.40 8.90
C HIS A 251 -18.03 0.58 9.21
N GLN A 252 -17.43 0.80 10.38
CA GLN A 252 -16.26 0.06 10.85
C GLN A 252 -16.57 -1.42 11.04
N ARG A 253 -17.69 -1.72 11.71
CA ARG A 253 -18.18 -3.07 11.95
C ARG A 253 -18.34 -3.83 10.65
N ARG A 254 -18.99 -3.25 9.63
CA ARG A 254 -19.14 -3.88 8.30
C ARG A 254 -17.84 -4.27 7.63
N ALA A 255 -16.71 -3.64 7.96
CA ALA A 255 -15.41 -4.06 7.41
C ALA A 255 -14.90 -5.37 8.04
N PHE A 256 -15.27 -5.69 9.29
CA PHE A 256 -14.94 -6.96 9.96
C PHE A 256 -15.76 -8.15 9.46
N TYR A 257 -16.93 -7.88 8.88
CA TYR A 257 -17.79 -8.89 8.27
C TYR A 257 -17.52 -8.95 6.77
N ARG A 258 -17.12 -10.12 6.30
CA ARG A 258 -17.00 -10.33 4.86
C ARG A 258 -18.40 -10.46 4.28
N ARG A 259 -18.62 -9.86 3.11
CA ARG A 259 -19.56 -10.47 2.18
C ARG A 259 -18.91 -11.76 1.67
N ALA A 260 -19.34 -12.92 2.15
CA ALA A 260 -18.80 -14.19 1.67
C ALA A 260 -19.04 -14.25 0.15
N TYR A 261 -17.97 -14.26 -0.65
CA TYR A 261 -18.12 -14.49 -2.08
C TYR A 261 -18.41 -15.97 -2.24
N ASP A 262 -19.65 -16.30 -2.61
CA ASP A 262 -20.06 -17.63 -2.99
C ASP A 262 -19.52 -17.90 -4.39
N PRO A 263 -18.47 -18.73 -4.52
CA PRO A 263 -17.85 -19.00 -5.80
C PRO A 263 -18.73 -19.86 -6.70
N VAL A 264 -19.70 -20.58 -6.13
CA VAL A 264 -20.64 -21.44 -6.87
C VAL A 264 -21.70 -20.58 -7.55
N ASN A 265 -22.23 -19.58 -6.83
CA ASN A 265 -23.30 -18.72 -7.34
C ASN A 265 -22.81 -17.38 -7.90
N GLY A 266 -21.51 -17.06 -7.78
CA GLY A 266 -20.93 -15.81 -8.26
C GLY A 266 -21.45 -14.56 -7.54
N HIS A 267 -22.07 -14.75 -6.37
CA HIS A 267 -22.70 -13.68 -5.60
C HIS A 267 -22.06 -13.55 -4.22
N TYR A 268 -22.16 -12.35 -3.67
CA TYR A 268 -21.75 -12.05 -2.32
C TYR A 268 -22.91 -12.35 -1.36
N GLN A 269 -22.80 -13.41 -0.57
CA GLN A 269 -23.75 -13.69 0.51
C GLN A 269 -23.48 -12.75 1.69
N GLU A 270 -24.53 -12.13 2.23
CA GLU A 270 -24.48 -11.43 3.51
C GLU A 270 -24.51 -12.46 4.64
N GLU A 271 -23.43 -13.22 4.81
CA GLU A 271 -23.27 -14.03 6.01
C GLU A 271 -22.83 -13.15 7.20
N LYS A 272 -23.47 -13.39 8.35
CA LYS A 272 -23.28 -12.67 9.62
C LYS A 272 -22.03 -13.12 10.39
N THR A 273 -21.15 -13.91 9.76
CA THR A 273 -19.98 -14.48 10.43
C THR A 273 -18.78 -13.54 10.29
N PRO A 274 -18.14 -13.12 11.39
CA PRO A 274 -16.99 -12.23 11.31
C PRO A 274 -15.83 -12.96 10.60
N GLN A 275 -15.19 -12.31 9.62
CA GLN A 275 -14.01 -12.87 8.96
C GLN A 275 -12.75 -12.72 9.81
N TYR A 276 -12.78 -11.76 10.72
CA TYR A 276 -11.67 -11.40 11.56
C TYR A 276 -12.09 -11.39 13.02
N PHE A 277 -11.16 -11.78 13.89
CA PHE A 277 -11.31 -11.68 15.32
C PHE A 277 -10.48 -10.50 15.84
N LEU A 278 -11.09 -9.61 16.62
CA LEU A 278 -10.39 -8.54 17.33
C LEU A 278 -9.94 -9.08 18.70
N VAL A 279 -8.63 -9.04 18.96
CA VAL A 279 -8.07 -9.43 20.26
C VAL A 279 -8.39 -8.31 21.26
N PRO A 280 -9.11 -8.60 22.36
CA PRO A 280 -9.58 -7.58 23.29
C PRO A 280 -8.44 -6.95 24.08
N GLY A 281 -8.54 -5.64 24.35
CA GLY A 281 -7.67 -4.94 25.29
C GLY A 281 -6.21 -4.78 24.84
N VAL A 282 -5.95 -4.90 23.54
CA VAL A 282 -4.62 -4.67 22.98
C VAL A 282 -4.36 -3.18 22.85
N GLU A 283 -3.30 -2.70 23.51
CA GLU A 283 -2.79 -1.35 23.33
C GLU A 283 -2.19 -1.20 21.93
N LEU A 284 -2.63 -0.19 21.19
CA LEU A 284 -2.04 0.22 19.92
C LEU A 284 -0.78 1.02 20.22
N VAL A 285 0.35 0.68 19.57
CA VAL A 285 1.67 1.25 19.85
C VAL A 285 2.26 1.76 18.55
N ARG A 286 2.16 3.06 18.29
CA ARG A 286 2.69 3.62 17.03
C ARG A 286 4.21 3.87 17.13
N GLY A 287 4.95 3.31 16.18
CA GLY A 287 6.35 3.72 15.92
C GLY A 287 7.42 3.01 16.75
N GLN A 288 7.06 2.05 17.60
CA GLN A 288 8.00 1.22 18.33
C GLN A 288 8.18 -0.10 17.58
N LYS A 289 9.25 -0.21 16.80
CA LYS A 289 9.54 -1.46 16.07
C LYS A 289 10.08 -2.53 17.02
N ASP A 290 9.56 -3.74 16.86
CA ASP A 290 10.12 -5.05 17.28
C ASP A 290 10.08 -5.48 18.75
N GLN A 291 9.86 -4.63 19.76
CA GLN A 291 10.01 -5.10 21.16
C GLN A 291 8.72 -5.52 21.89
N ASP A 292 7.53 -5.05 21.49
CA ASP A 292 6.27 -5.32 22.22
C ASP A 292 5.04 -5.51 21.30
N ARG A 293 5.24 -5.96 20.06
CA ARG A 293 4.10 -6.15 19.14
C ARG A 293 3.22 -7.32 19.61
N ARG A 294 1.92 -7.09 19.72
CA ARG A 294 0.92 -8.08 20.13
C ARG A 294 -0.09 -8.32 19.00
N PRO A 295 -0.61 -9.54 18.81
CA PRO A 295 -1.70 -9.77 17.85
C PRO A 295 -2.91 -8.91 18.22
N LEU A 296 -3.39 -8.12 17.27
CA LEU A 296 -4.53 -7.21 17.42
C LEU A 296 -5.75 -7.71 16.65
N VAL A 297 -5.56 -8.13 15.39
CA VAL A 297 -6.62 -8.74 14.58
C VAL A 297 -6.12 -10.03 13.96
N LEU A 298 -6.94 -11.09 14.02
CA LEU A 298 -6.65 -12.40 13.46
C LEU A 298 -7.62 -12.69 12.30
N GLU A 299 -7.11 -13.19 11.18
CA GLU A 299 -7.95 -13.79 10.14
C GLU A 299 -8.46 -15.17 10.59
N LEU A 300 -9.79 -15.37 10.51
CA LEU A 300 -10.46 -16.63 10.87
C LEU A 300 -10.72 -17.55 9.68
N PHE A 301 -10.73 -17.01 8.46
CA PHE A 301 -11.01 -17.77 7.25
C PHE A 301 -9.89 -17.58 6.22
N PRO A 302 -8.67 -18.07 6.51
CA PRO A 302 -7.58 -17.99 5.55
C PRO A 302 -7.98 -18.67 4.25
N PHE A 303 -7.52 -18.14 3.13
CA PHE A 303 -7.96 -18.67 1.84
C PHE A 303 -7.43 -20.09 1.57
N VAL A 304 -6.20 -20.38 2.00
CA VAL A 304 -5.51 -21.66 1.80
C VAL A 304 -5.25 -22.31 3.15
N ASP A 305 -5.39 -23.64 3.21
CA ASP A 305 -5.02 -24.47 4.35
C ASP A 305 -3.50 -24.75 4.37
N ASP A 306 -2.70 -23.70 4.47
CA ASP A 306 -1.24 -23.76 4.60
C ASP A 306 -0.78 -23.71 6.06
N GLY A 307 -1.72 -23.85 7.01
CA GLY A 307 -1.49 -23.67 8.44
C GLY A 307 -1.14 -22.23 8.84
N LYS A 308 -1.37 -21.24 7.97
CA LYS A 308 -1.06 -19.83 8.20
C LYS A 308 -2.29 -18.93 8.03
N HIS A 309 -2.22 -17.77 8.66
CA HIS A 309 -3.24 -16.73 8.52
C HIS A 309 -2.63 -15.33 8.63
N TRP A 310 -3.37 -14.33 8.19
CA TRP A 310 -2.97 -12.93 8.38
C TRP A 310 -3.24 -12.47 9.81
N VAL A 311 -2.24 -11.81 10.39
CA VAL A 311 -2.31 -11.17 11.70
C VAL A 311 -1.94 -9.71 11.54
N LEU A 312 -2.81 -8.83 12.05
CA LEU A 312 -2.47 -7.43 12.31
C LEU A 312 -1.90 -7.32 13.72
N PHE A 313 -0.77 -6.64 13.86
CA PHE A 313 -0.16 -6.39 15.16
C PHE A 313 -0.50 -4.99 15.71
N SER A 314 -0.27 -4.82 17.02
CA SER A 314 -0.47 -3.56 17.74
C SER A 314 0.35 -2.37 17.22
N ASP A 315 1.40 -2.61 16.44
CA ASP A 315 2.21 -1.56 15.80
C ASP A 315 1.73 -1.16 14.40
N GLY A 316 0.68 -1.82 13.93
CA GLY A 316 0.08 -1.62 12.60
C GLY A 316 0.75 -2.40 11.48
N THR A 317 1.75 -3.23 11.79
CA THR A 317 2.29 -4.19 10.82
C THR A 317 1.33 -5.35 10.62
N SER A 318 1.32 -5.91 9.41
CA SER A 318 0.50 -7.06 9.05
C SER A 318 1.38 -8.14 8.45
N GLU A 319 1.31 -9.36 9.00
CA GLU A 319 2.12 -10.49 8.55
C GLU A 319 1.29 -11.76 8.40
N ARG A 320 1.69 -12.61 7.46
CA ARG A 320 1.14 -13.95 7.31
C ARG A 320 1.98 -14.91 8.13
N VAL A 321 1.47 -15.33 9.28
CA VAL A 321 2.18 -16.17 10.26
C VAL A 321 1.49 -17.51 10.43
N ALA A 322 2.19 -18.50 11.00
CA ALA A 322 1.58 -19.76 11.38
C ALA A 322 0.45 -19.54 12.39
N VAL A 323 -0.64 -20.31 12.29
CA VAL A 323 -1.75 -20.26 13.24
C VAL A 323 -1.25 -20.65 14.63
N ASP A 324 -1.41 -19.74 15.59
CA ASP A 324 -1.01 -19.96 16.98
C ASP A 324 -2.08 -20.79 17.71
N PRO A 325 -1.81 -22.07 18.07
CA PRO A 325 -2.79 -22.93 18.71
C PRO A 325 -3.12 -22.50 20.14
N GLU A 326 -2.23 -21.80 20.83
CA GLU A 326 -2.49 -21.28 22.17
C GLU A 326 -3.47 -20.12 22.11
N LEU A 327 -3.27 -19.20 21.17
CA LEU A 327 -4.16 -18.05 20.93
C LEU A 327 -5.56 -18.51 20.50
N VAL A 328 -5.63 -19.47 19.58
CA VAL A 328 -6.89 -20.07 19.12
C VAL A 328 -7.64 -20.71 20.30
N ARG A 329 -6.94 -21.44 21.18
CA ARG A 329 -7.54 -22.06 22.37
C ARG A 329 -7.97 -21.01 23.39
N GLN A 330 -7.12 -20.02 23.66
CA GLN A 330 -7.37 -18.95 24.65
C GLN A 330 -8.68 -18.22 24.35
N TYR A 331 -8.94 -17.94 23.07
CA TYR A 331 -10.13 -17.19 22.65
C TYR A 331 -11.25 -18.08 22.08
N THR A 332 -11.14 -19.42 22.19
CA THR A 332 -12.12 -20.39 21.67
C THR A 332 -12.46 -20.12 20.19
N LEU A 333 -11.43 -19.88 19.38
CA LEU A 333 -11.57 -19.57 17.97
C LEU A 333 -11.58 -20.84 17.12
N THR A 334 -12.18 -20.74 15.94
CA THR A 334 -12.03 -21.74 14.88
C THR A 334 -11.48 -21.02 13.66
N VAL A 335 -10.29 -21.43 13.22
CA VAL A 335 -9.70 -20.97 11.96
C VAL A 335 -10.07 -22.00 10.89
N THR A 336 -10.90 -21.60 9.92
CA THR A 336 -11.44 -22.49 8.89
C THR A 336 -10.93 -22.06 7.52
N PRO A 337 -9.92 -22.73 6.97
CA PRO A 337 -9.46 -22.44 5.63
C PRO A 337 -10.56 -22.62 4.59
N LEU A 338 -10.64 -21.71 3.63
CA LEU A 338 -11.66 -21.76 2.58
C LEU A 338 -11.35 -22.78 1.49
N ARG A 339 -10.08 -23.19 1.37
CA ARG A 339 -9.62 -24.21 0.42
C ARG A 339 -8.56 -25.09 1.04
N GLN A 340 -8.60 -26.37 0.67
CA GLN A 340 -7.52 -27.31 0.89
C GLN A 340 -6.27 -26.89 0.09
N PRO A 341 -5.06 -27.29 0.51
CA PRO A 341 -3.87 -27.07 -0.29
C PRO A 341 -3.96 -28.04 -1.48
N GLU A 342 -4.32 -27.53 -2.64
CA GLU A 342 -4.29 -28.33 -3.86
C GLU A 342 -2.82 -28.39 -4.34
N GLU A 343 -2.36 -29.55 -4.81
CA GLU A 343 -1.13 -29.61 -5.58
C GLU A 343 -1.40 -28.87 -6.89
N ASP A 344 -0.97 -27.62 -6.90
CA ASP A 344 -1.14 -26.70 -7.99
C ASP A 344 -0.49 -27.30 -9.26
N PRO A 345 -1.27 -27.60 -10.32
CA PRO A 345 -0.71 -28.18 -11.53
C PRO A 345 0.30 -27.23 -12.16
N GLU A 346 1.27 -27.77 -12.92
CA GLU A 346 2.18 -26.94 -13.70
C GLU A 346 1.37 -25.94 -14.56
N GLN A 347 1.85 -24.69 -14.56
CA GLN A 347 1.25 -23.57 -15.26
C GLN A 347 2.21 -23.08 -16.33
N THR A 348 1.71 -22.98 -17.56
CA THR A 348 2.43 -22.38 -18.66
C THR A 348 2.53 -20.86 -18.49
N TYR A 349 3.75 -20.32 -18.61
CA TYR A 349 4.04 -18.89 -18.68
C TYR A 349 4.54 -18.50 -20.07
N TYR A 350 3.99 -17.40 -20.57
CA TYR A 350 4.42 -16.75 -21.79
C TYR A 350 5.48 -15.70 -21.51
N PHE A 351 6.66 -15.92 -22.08
CA PHE A 351 7.66 -14.89 -22.31
C PHE A 351 7.49 -14.33 -23.72
N ALA A 352 7.41 -13.01 -23.85
CA ALA A 352 7.45 -12.34 -25.15
C ALA A 352 8.29 -11.05 -25.08
N ALA A 353 9.11 -10.77 -26.08
CA ALA A 353 9.95 -9.58 -26.11
C ALA A 353 10.18 -9.08 -27.54
N GLN A 354 10.38 -7.78 -27.69
CA GLN A 354 10.91 -7.20 -28.93
C GLN A 354 12.42 -7.44 -28.98
N VAL A 355 12.92 -7.95 -30.10
CA VAL A 355 14.34 -8.13 -30.37
C VAL A 355 14.92 -6.86 -31.00
N ILE A 356 16.03 -6.37 -30.45
CA ILE A 356 16.78 -5.23 -30.99
C ILE A 356 18.03 -5.78 -31.68
N ALA A 357 17.93 -5.94 -32.99
CA ALA A 357 19.07 -6.22 -33.84
C ALA A 357 19.95 -4.96 -33.98
N PRO A 358 21.28 -5.10 -34.13
CA PRO A 358 22.06 -6.35 -34.16
C PRO A 358 22.57 -6.83 -32.78
N ALA A 359 22.25 -6.13 -31.69
CA ALA A 359 22.83 -6.35 -30.36
C ALA A 359 22.42 -7.66 -29.65
N ALA A 360 21.36 -8.31 -30.10
CA ALA A 360 20.80 -9.49 -29.43
C ALA A 360 21.59 -10.78 -29.74
N ARG A 361 22.76 -10.98 -29.12
CA ARG A 361 23.53 -12.23 -29.22
C ARG A 361 23.18 -13.10 -28.00
N GLY A 362 22.21 -14.01 -28.15
CA GLY A 362 21.87 -14.99 -27.10
C GLY A 362 23.06 -15.92 -26.76
N PRO A 363 22.93 -16.82 -25.78
CA PRO A 363 21.71 -17.16 -25.03
C PRO A 363 21.29 -16.08 -24.03
N TRP A 364 19.99 -15.93 -23.80
CA TRP A 364 19.46 -15.07 -22.74
C TRP A 364 19.14 -15.90 -21.51
N THR A 365 19.69 -15.52 -20.36
CA THR A 365 19.38 -16.14 -19.08
C THR A 365 18.49 -15.17 -18.30
N MET A 366 17.40 -15.69 -17.73
CA MET A 366 16.45 -14.90 -16.93
C MET A 366 16.20 -15.56 -15.59
N THR A 367 16.10 -14.76 -14.53
CA THR A 367 15.70 -15.25 -13.22
C THR A 367 14.27 -14.84 -12.93
N VAL A 368 13.41 -15.83 -12.69
CA VAL A 368 12.06 -15.61 -12.20
C VAL A 368 11.98 -15.99 -10.72
N ARG A 369 11.18 -15.22 -9.96
CA ARG A 369 10.94 -15.45 -8.54
C ARG A 369 9.45 -15.62 -8.30
N ASN A 370 9.06 -16.69 -7.63
CA ASN A 370 7.71 -16.84 -7.10
C ASN A 370 7.55 -15.84 -5.95
N THR A 371 6.63 -14.88 -6.09
CA THR A 371 6.43 -13.81 -5.10
C THR A 371 5.82 -14.32 -3.79
N VAL A 372 5.20 -15.49 -3.80
CA VAL A 372 4.58 -16.12 -2.63
C VAL A 372 5.58 -16.95 -1.86
N THR A 373 6.22 -17.92 -2.52
CA THR A 373 7.15 -18.86 -1.86
C THR A 373 8.55 -18.29 -1.71
N GLY A 374 8.88 -17.23 -2.46
CA GLY A 374 10.23 -16.66 -2.54
C GLY A 374 11.19 -17.48 -3.40
N GLU A 375 10.77 -18.65 -3.88
CA GLU A 375 11.53 -19.55 -4.74
C GLU A 375 12.00 -18.85 -6.02
N GLN A 376 13.20 -19.18 -6.47
CA GLN A 376 13.77 -18.64 -7.71
C GLN A 376 14.10 -19.76 -8.69
N ARG A 377 13.89 -19.49 -9.98
CA ARG A 377 14.24 -20.38 -11.08
C ARG A 377 14.99 -19.59 -12.14
N THR A 378 15.98 -20.23 -12.73
CA THR A 378 16.72 -19.71 -13.87
C THR A 378 16.13 -20.31 -15.14
N LEU A 379 15.68 -19.48 -16.07
CA LEU A 379 15.20 -19.89 -17.38
C LEU A 379 16.21 -19.48 -18.44
N VAL A 380 16.40 -20.34 -19.44
CA VAL A 380 17.38 -20.11 -20.50
C VAL A 380 16.66 -20.08 -21.85
N LEU A 381 16.88 -19.01 -22.61
CA LEU A 381 16.37 -18.84 -23.96
C LEU A 381 17.55 -18.82 -24.94
N SER A 382 17.78 -19.94 -25.61
CA SER A 382 18.81 -20.02 -26.66
C SER A 382 18.30 -19.39 -27.95
N ARG A 383 19.15 -18.58 -28.60
CA ARG A 383 18.82 -17.99 -29.91
C ARG A 383 18.88 -19.02 -31.04
N GLU A 384 19.70 -20.06 -30.88
CA GLU A 384 19.90 -21.11 -31.89
C GLU A 384 18.65 -21.98 -32.04
N ASP A 385 17.86 -22.10 -30.97
CA ASP A 385 16.62 -22.88 -30.95
C ASP A 385 15.40 -22.10 -31.47
N VAL A 386 15.57 -20.82 -31.80
CA VAL A 386 14.49 -19.94 -32.25
C VAL A 386 14.08 -20.30 -33.67
N ARG A 387 12.82 -20.68 -33.83
CA ARG A 387 12.20 -20.98 -35.12
C ARG A 387 11.46 -19.77 -35.68
N ASN A 388 11.25 -19.75 -36.99
CA ASN A 388 10.36 -18.77 -37.61
C ASN A 388 8.93 -19.01 -37.11
N GLY A 389 8.35 -17.99 -36.48
CA GLY A 389 6.95 -17.94 -36.09
C GLY A 389 6.07 -17.28 -37.16
N ASP A 390 4.77 -17.28 -36.91
CA ASP A 390 3.77 -16.62 -37.75
C ASP A 390 3.36 -15.24 -37.18
N ALA A 391 2.42 -14.57 -37.85
CA ALA A 391 1.91 -13.28 -37.43
C ALA A 391 1.22 -13.32 -36.04
N ALA A 392 0.78 -14.49 -35.56
CA ALA A 392 0.12 -14.62 -34.27
C ALA A 392 1.09 -14.34 -33.10
N VAL A 393 2.39 -14.61 -33.26
CA VAL A 393 3.43 -14.22 -32.29
C VAL A 393 3.38 -12.70 -32.03
N PHE A 394 3.31 -11.93 -33.11
CA PHE A 394 3.25 -10.46 -33.03
C PHE A 394 1.92 -9.96 -32.49
N GLU A 395 0.81 -10.55 -32.93
CA GLU A 395 -0.54 -10.18 -32.47
C GLU A 395 -0.67 -10.40 -30.96
N ARG A 396 -0.18 -11.53 -30.43
CA ARG A 396 -0.20 -11.81 -28.98
C ARG A 396 0.62 -10.81 -28.18
N TRP A 397 1.87 -10.56 -28.59
CA TRP A 397 2.74 -9.59 -27.91
C TRP A 397 2.17 -8.17 -27.91
N SER A 398 1.66 -7.72 -29.06
CA SER A 398 1.06 -6.40 -29.18
C SER A 398 -0.21 -6.30 -28.32
N ALA A 399 -1.07 -7.32 -28.31
CA ALA A 399 -2.28 -7.35 -27.49
C ALA A 399 -1.97 -7.30 -25.99
N GLN A 400 -0.97 -8.06 -25.54
CA GLN A 400 -0.49 -8.01 -24.15
C GLN A 400 0.04 -6.63 -23.78
N ARG A 401 0.69 -5.93 -24.71
CA ARG A 401 1.22 -4.57 -24.48
C ARG A 401 0.10 -3.57 -24.28
N ALA A 402 -0.93 -3.65 -25.12
CA ALA A 402 -2.12 -2.84 -24.96
C ALA A 402 -2.82 -3.12 -23.62
N GLN A 403 -2.93 -4.39 -23.22
CA GLN A 403 -3.50 -4.74 -21.91
C GLN A 403 -2.72 -4.13 -20.74
N GLN A 404 -1.39 -4.11 -20.80
CA GLN A 404 -0.57 -3.46 -19.77
C GLN A 404 -0.82 -1.94 -19.69
N TRP A 405 -0.98 -1.26 -20.82
CA TRP A 405 -1.35 0.16 -20.83
C TRP A 405 -2.74 0.40 -20.26
N ALA A 406 -3.71 -0.44 -20.61
CA ALA A 406 -5.07 -0.35 -20.10
C ALA A 406 -5.11 -0.53 -18.57
N GLY A 407 -4.34 -1.47 -18.01
CA GLY A 407 -4.23 -1.66 -16.56
C GLY A 407 -3.62 -0.48 -15.81
N ARG A 408 -2.83 0.38 -16.47
CA ARG A 408 -2.32 1.62 -15.85
C ARG A 408 -3.36 2.73 -15.82
N LEU A 409 -4.28 2.75 -16.78
CA LEU A 409 -5.36 3.74 -16.83
C LEU A 409 -6.37 3.59 -15.70
N THR A 410 -6.56 2.39 -15.16
CA THR A 410 -7.47 2.16 -14.03
C THR A 410 -6.94 2.73 -12.72
N VAL A 411 -5.61 2.78 -12.56
CA VAL A 411 -4.96 3.33 -11.35
C VAL A 411 -4.76 4.83 -11.46
N ALA A 412 -4.35 5.32 -12.64
CA ALA A 412 -4.15 6.74 -12.90
C ALA A 412 -4.47 7.06 -14.36
N PRO A 413 -5.58 7.76 -14.66
CA PRO A 413 -5.96 8.08 -16.02
C PRO A 413 -4.96 9.07 -16.63
N SER A 414 -4.04 8.57 -17.45
CA SER A 414 -3.04 9.36 -18.18
C SER A 414 -3.42 9.53 -19.65
N THR A 415 -3.45 10.77 -20.13
CA THR A 415 -3.73 11.10 -21.54
C THR A 415 -2.78 10.38 -22.50
N VAL A 416 -1.51 10.20 -22.11
CA VAL A 416 -0.51 9.51 -22.94
C VAL A 416 -0.91 8.05 -23.18
N TYR A 417 -1.31 7.32 -22.13
CA TYR A 417 -1.75 5.93 -22.30
C TYR A 417 -3.06 5.83 -23.10
N MET A 418 -3.99 6.78 -22.92
CA MET A 418 -5.22 6.83 -23.72
C MET A 418 -4.92 7.03 -25.21
N THR A 419 -4.03 7.96 -25.56
CA THR A 419 -3.62 8.20 -26.96
C THR A 419 -2.93 6.98 -27.57
N TRP A 420 -2.04 6.31 -26.83
CA TRP A 420 -1.39 5.09 -27.32
C TRP A 420 -2.39 3.96 -27.57
N LEU A 421 -3.35 3.78 -26.66
CA LEU A 421 -4.41 2.78 -26.84
C LEU A 421 -5.33 3.09 -28.02
N SER A 422 -5.68 4.36 -28.25
CA SER A 422 -6.49 4.73 -29.42
C SER A 422 -5.75 4.54 -30.75
N ARG A 423 -4.41 4.59 -30.74
CA ARG A 423 -3.57 4.36 -31.93
C ARG A 423 -3.17 2.91 -32.12
N TYR A 424 -3.42 2.05 -31.14
CA TYR A 424 -2.99 0.66 -31.13
C TYR A 424 -3.38 -0.11 -32.42
N PRO A 425 -4.65 -0.07 -32.90
CA PRO A 425 -5.03 -0.79 -34.11
C PRO A 425 -4.30 -0.30 -35.36
N ALA A 426 -4.05 1.01 -35.45
CA ALA A 426 -3.36 1.62 -36.58
C ALA A 426 -1.85 1.32 -36.59
N VAL A 427 -1.22 1.23 -35.41
CA VAL A 427 0.23 1.02 -35.29
C VAL A 427 0.59 -0.46 -35.43
N TYR A 428 -0.18 -1.36 -34.82
CA TYR A 428 0.15 -2.79 -34.74
C TYR A 428 -0.72 -3.68 -35.62
N GLU A 429 -1.63 -3.11 -36.42
CA GLU A 429 -2.61 -3.86 -37.23
C GLU A 429 -3.47 -4.83 -36.40
N GLY A 430 -3.52 -4.62 -35.08
CA GLY A 430 -4.22 -5.48 -34.13
C GLY A 430 -5.69 -5.09 -33.94
N LYS A 431 -6.50 -6.03 -33.47
CA LYS A 431 -7.87 -5.74 -33.03
C LYS A 431 -7.84 -4.91 -31.75
N GLU A 432 -8.77 -3.98 -31.59
CA GLU A 432 -8.93 -3.26 -30.32
C GLU A 432 -9.04 -4.27 -29.15
N PRO A 433 -8.33 -4.04 -28.02
CA PRO A 433 -8.40 -4.95 -26.89
C PRO A 433 -9.83 -5.03 -26.35
N ARG A 434 -10.44 -6.22 -26.40
CA ARG A 434 -11.88 -6.47 -26.16
C ARG A 434 -12.44 -6.09 -24.76
N ASN A 435 -11.65 -5.50 -23.86
CA ASN A 435 -12.06 -5.25 -22.47
C ASN A 435 -11.67 -3.86 -21.94
N ILE A 436 -11.35 -2.90 -22.81
CA ILE A 436 -11.17 -1.50 -22.39
C ILE A 436 -12.56 -0.88 -22.29
N SER A 437 -13.26 -1.21 -21.21
CA SER A 437 -14.56 -0.60 -20.94
C SER A 437 -14.33 0.92 -20.79
N PRO A 438 -14.98 1.77 -21.62
CA PRO A 438 -14.76 3.21 -21.65
C PRO A 438 -15.42 3.92 -20.46
N VAL A 439 -15.33 3.34 -19.26
CA VAL A 439 -15.97 3.82 -18.02
C VAL A 439 -15.55 5.25 -17.68
N THR A 440 -14.42 5.74 -18.20
CA THR A 440 -14.01 7.15 -18.03
C THR A 440 -14.17 8.03 -19.27
N ALA A 441 -14.57 7.49 -20.44
CA ALA A 441 -14.66 8.29 -21.68
C ALA A 441 -16.05 8.93 -21.87
N ALA A 442 -17.12 8.30 -21.37
CA ALA A 442 -18.48 8.86 -21.44
C ALA A 442 -18.63 10.12 -20.57
N ASP A 443 -18.08 10.11 -19.34
CA ASP A 443 -18.15 11.25 -18.40
C ASP A 443 -17.24 12.43 -18.75
N ARG A 444 -16.37 12.30 -19.77
CA ARG A 444 -15.38 13.33 -20.12
C ARG A 444 -15.70 14.11 -21.40
N ARG A 445 -16.82 13.84 -22.08
CA ARG A 445 -17.21 14.57 -23.31
C ARG A 445 -17.48 16.07 -23.13
N GLY A 446 -17.47 16.61 -21.89
CA GLY A 446 -17.66 18.03 -21.59
C GLY A 446 -16.40 18.84 -21.20
N ARG A 447 -15.21 18.22 -21.08
CA ARG A 447 -13.97 18.93 -20.68
C ARG A 447 -12.92 18.87 -21.80
N THR A 448 -13.06 19.71 -22.81
CA THR A 448 -12.05 19.95 -23.84
C THR A 448 -10.99 20.94 -23.37
N THR A 449 -10.23 20.59 -22.33
CA THR A 449 -8.93 21.25 -22.09
C THR A 449 -7.86 20.35 -22.65
N SER A 450 -7.54 20.57 -23.93
CA SER A 450 -6.48 19.86 -24.63
C SER A 450 -5.12 20.25 -24.03
N VAL A 451 -4.54 19.36 -23.22
CA VAL A 451 -3.13 19.44 -22.77
C VAL A 451 -2.17 19.47 -23.98
N LEU A 452 -2.62 19.04 -25.17
CA LEU A 452 -1.85 19.12 -26.41
C LEU A 452 -1.60 20.56 -26.87
N ASN A 453 -2.37 21.55 -26.39
CA ASN A 453 -2.10 22.98 -26.63
C ASN A 453 -1.11 23.59 -25.61
N MET A 454 -0.78 22.90 -24.52
CA MET A 454 0.12 23.45 -23.48
C MET A 454 1.57 22.94 -23.55
N LEU A 455 1.87 21.82 -24.22
CA LEU A 455 3.21 21.20 -24.15
C LEU A 455 3.85 20.78 -25.49
N GLY A 456 3.37 21.24 -26.65
CA GLY A 456 4.04 20.93 -27.94
C GLY A 456 4.13 19.41 -28.25
N GLY A 457 3.25 18.62 -27.65
CA GLY A 457 3.41 17.16 -27.51
C GLY A 457 3.40 16.37 -28.81
N ARG A 458 2.86 16.89 -29.92
CA ARG A 458 2.90 16.15 -31.18
C ARG A 458 4.32 16.08 -31.75
N ALA A 459 5.04 17.21 -31.75
CA ALA A 459 6.44 17.25 -32.19
C ALA A 459 7.34 16.50 -31.21
N ALA A 460 7.15 16.65 -29.89
CA ALA A 460 7.96 15.93 -28.90
C ALA A 460 7.73 14.40 -28.92
N ILE A 461 6.49 13.95 -29.19
CA ILE A 461 6.20 12.52 -29.36
C ILE A 461 6.76 12.01 -30.68
N GLU A 462 6.61 12.76 -31.79
CA GLU A 462 7.20 12.41 -33.09
C GLU A 462 8.75 12.41 -33.03
N GLU A 463 9.37 13.33 -32.29
CA GLU A 463 10.81 13.43 -32.06
C GLU A 463 11.34 12.34 -31.12
N THR A 464 10.61 12.01 -30.04
CA THR A 464 10.94 10.84 -29.19
C THR A 464 10.83 9.53 -29.99
N LEU A 465 9.88 9.45 -30.93
CA LEU A 465 9.72 8.30 -31.82
C LEU A 465 10.81 8.24 -32.91
N GLN A 466 11.27 9.37 -33.43
CA GLN A 466 12.37 9.44 -34.41
C GLN A 466 13.74 9.21 -33.77
N LEU A 467 13.99 9.71 -32.56
CA LEU A 467 15.26 9.49 -31.83
C LEU A 467 15.46 8.03 -31.42
N THR A 468 14.38 7.26 -31.25
CA THR A 468 14.47 5.82 -31.00
C THR A 468 14.86 5.03 -32.26
N ASN A 469 14.61 5.58 -33.45
CA ASN A 469 15.00 4.98 -34.75
C ASN A 469 16.34 5.49 -35.30
N LEU A 470 16.93 6.56 -34.73
CA LEU A 470 18.15 7.20 -35.25
C LEU A 470 19.42 6.92 -34.43
N THR A 471 19.36 6.15 -33.35
CA THR A 471 20.57 5.59 -32.70
C THR A 471 20.94 4.25 -33.32
N VAL A 472 21.23 4.28 -34.63
CA VAL A 472 22.01 3.27 -35.33
C VAL A 472 23.30 3.96 -35.75
N ASN A 473 24.39 3.62 -35.05
CA ASN A 473 25.74 3.55 -35.59
C ASN A 473 26.36 2.25 -35.10
#